data_AF-A0AA43IH44-F1
#
_entry.id   AF-A0AA43IH44-F1
#
_cell.length_a   1.000
_cell.length_b   1.000
_cell.length_c   1.000
_cell.angle_alpha   90.00
_cell.angle_beta   90.00
_cell.angle_gamma   90.00
#
_symmetry.space_group_name_H-M   'P 1'
#
loop_
_entity.id
_entity.type
_entity.pdbx_description
1 polymer ?
#
loop_
_entity_poly.entity_id
_entity_poly.type
_entity_poly.pdbx_seq_one_letter_code
_entity_poly.pdbx_strand_id
1 'polypeptide(L)'
;MAEVDRIRWQCRRGLLELDLMLNRFLDRELAGLGPEELLLFKELLNEADTLLLAWVMGQEQPPGRYQVLIRRLQQVSMDYL
;
A
#
# COMPACT_ATOMS: atom_id res chain seq x y z
N MET A 1 4.27 -3.80 18.26
CA MET A 1 2.79 -3.81 18.22
C MET A 1 2.24 -2.45 17.79
N ALA A 2 2.55 -1.34 18.48
CA ALA A 2 2.01 -0.01 18.16
C ALA A 2 2.17 0.48 16.70
N GLU A 3 3.28 0.16 16.02
CA GLU A 3 3.52 0.70 14.67
C GLU A 3 2.66 0.05 13.58
N VAL A 4 2.36 -1.25 13.72
CA VAL A 4 1.46 -1.98 12.83
C VAL A 4 0.04 -1.48 12.97
N ASP A 5 -0.41 -1.22 14.20
CA ASP A 5 -1.73 -0.67 14.47
C ASP A 5 -1.90 0.74 13.90
N ARG A 6 -0.86 1.58 13.95
CA ARG A 6 -0.87 2.90 13.29
C ARG A 6 -1.01 2.79 11.77
N ILE A 7 -0.22 1.92 11.15
CA ILE A 7 -0.26 1.71 9.70
C ILE A 7 -1.64 1.18 9.29
N ARG A 8 -2.17 0.18 10.01
CA ARG A 8 -3.54 -0.32 9.80
C ARG A 8 -4.58 0.79 9.91
N TRP A 9 -4.43 1.69 10.87
CA TRP A 9 -5.33 2.83 11.01
C TRP A 9 -5.21 3.83 9.85
N GLN A 10 -4.00 4.12 9.36
CA GLN A 10 -3.77 4.99 8.18
C GLN A 10 -4.30 4.40 6.87
N CYS A 11 -4.44 3.07 6.79
CA CYS A 11 -5.04 2.39 5.65
C CYS A 11 -6.57 2.45 5.65
N ARG A 12 -7.21 2.88 6.76
CA ARG A 12 -8.66 3.06 6.85
C ARG A 12 -9.05 4.36 6.17
N ARG A 13 -9.32 4.30 4.87
CA ARG A 13 -9.56 5.45 4.00
C ARG A 13 -11.01 5.44 3.51
N GLY A 14 -11.39 6.46 2.75
CA GLY A 14 -12.76 6.61 2.23
C GLY A 14 -13.07 5.74 1.01
N LEU A 15 -12.11 4.96 0.51
CA LEU A 15 -12.19 4.23 -0.75
C LEU A 15 -12.09 2.73 -0.49
N LEU A 16 -13.22 2.03 -0.56
CA LEU A 16 -13.33 0.60 -0.25
C LEU A 16 -12.30 -0.27 -1.00
N GLU A 17 -12.08 0.01 -2.29
CA GLU A 17 -11.10 -0.74 -3.10
C GLU A 17 -9.68 -0.57 -2.57
N LEU A 18 -9.29 0.67 -2.28
CA LEU A 18 -7.97 0.98 -1.74
C LEU A 18 -7.78 0.36 -0.34
N ASP A 19 -8.80 0.48 0.52
CA ASP A 19 -8.82 -0.13 1.85
C ASP A 19 -8.62 -1.65 1.80
N LEU A 20 -9.32 -2.34 0.89
CA LEU A 20 -9.20 -3.80 0.72
C LEU A 20 -7.81 -4.21 0.24
N MET A 21 -7.25 -3.46 -0.73
CA MET A 21 -5.91 -3.72 -1.27
C MET A 21 -4.84 -3.49 -0.19
N LEU A 22 -4.90 -2.37 0.51
CA LEU A 22 -3.97 -2.03 1.59
C LEU A 22 -4.04 -3.04 2.73
N ASN A 23 -5.24 -3.41 3.20
CA ASN A 23 -5.38 -4.41 4.27
C ASN A 23 -4.79 -5.77 3.88
N ARG A 24 -5.00 -6.23 2.65
CA ARG A 24 -4.40 -7.49 2.17
C ARG A 24 -2.88 -7.40 2.05
N PHE A 25 -2.37 -6.29 1.54
CA PHE A 25 -0.94 -6.05 1.50
C PHE A 25 -0.34 -6.07 2.91
N LEU A 26 -1.01 -5.46 3.88
CA LEU A 26 -0.58 -5.51 5.28
C LEU A 26 -0.61 -6.93 5.86
N ASP A 27 -1.56 -7.76 5.47
CA ASP A 27 -1.63 -9.14 5.99
C ASP A 27 -0.52 -10.04 5.41
N ARG A 28 -0.23 -9.89 4.10
CA ARG A 28 0.77 -10.71 3.40
C ARG A 28 2.21 -10.22 3.52
N GLU A 29 2.43 -8.93 3.28
CA GLU A 29 3.78 -8.38 3.10
C GLU A 29 4.33 -7.71 4.36
N LEU A 30 3.49 -7.25 5.29
CA LEU A 30 3.95 -6.51 6.48
C LEU A 30 4.88 -7.33 7.39
N ALA A 31 4.68 -8.64 7.45
CA ALA A 31 5.55 -9.53 8.21
C ALA A 31 6.96 -9.67 7.59
N GLY A 32 7.08 -9.43 6.28
CA GLY A 32 8.34 -9.52 5.53
C GLY A 32 8.98 -8.17 5.21
N LEU A 33 8.28 -7.04 5.42
CA LEU A 33 8.81 -5.71 5.16
C LEU A 33 9.93 -5.37 6.15
N GLY A 34 11.11 -5.04 5.61
CA GLY A 34 12.21 -4.50 6.39
C GLY A 34 11.92 -3.09 6.93
N PRO A 35 12.75 -2.57 7.84
CA PRO A 35 12.56 -1.24 8.42
C PRO A 35 12.59 -0.10 7.38
N GLU A 36 13.42 -0.22 6.34
CA GLU A 36 13.50 0.76 5.24
C GLU A 36 12.26 0.75 4.35
N GLU A 37 11.77 -0.43 4.00
CA GLU A 37 10.55 -0.56 3.18
C GLU A 37 9.31 -0.10 3.96
N LEU A 38 9.29 -0.32 5.27
CA LEU A 38 8.22 0.14 6.16
C LEU A 38 8.22 1.67 6.31
N LEU A 39 9.39 2.32 6.27
CA LEU A 39 9.50 3.78 6.19
C LEU A 39 8.95 4.30 4.86
N LEU A 40 9.38 3.71 3.74
CA LEU A 40 8.88 4.02 2.40
C LEU A 40 7.36 3.84 2.28
N PHE A 41 6.81 2.80 2.90
CA PHE A 41 5.38 2.53 2.93
C PHE A 41 4.61 3.60 3.72
N LYS A 42 5.17 4.10 4.82
CA LYS A 42 4.56 5.23 5.55
C LYS A 42 4.58 6.52 4.75
N GLU A 43 5.67 6.79 4.04
CA GLU A 43 5.73 7.93 3.12
C GLU A 43 4.67 7.81 2.03
N LEU A 44 4.51 6.61 1.46
CA LEU A 44 3.47 6.31 0.50
C LEU A 44 2.06 6.52 1.09
N LEU A 45 1.83 6.14 2.34
CA LEU A 45 0.59 6.43 3.06
C LEU A 45 0.40 7.90 3.45
N ASN A 46 1.35 8.80 3.19
CA ASN A 46 1.10 10.24 3.27
C ASN A 46 0.63 10.83 1.94
N GLU A 47 0.67 10.07 0.84
CA GLU A 47 0.18 10.49 -0.46
C GLU A 47 -1.36 10.42 -0.53
N ALA A 48 -1.92 11.16 -1.49
CA ALA A 48 -3.36 11.24 -1.72
C ALA A 48 -3.96 9.88 -2.13
N ASP A 49 -5.14 9.55 -1.60
CA ASP A 49 -5.85 8.30 -1.88
C ASP A 49 -6.05 8.05 -3.38
N THR A 50 -6.38 9.11 -4.11
CA THR A 50 -6.62 9.08 -5.56
C THR A 50 -5.36 8.73 -6.33
N LEU A 51 -4.20 9.24 -5.93
CA LEU A 51 -2.90 8.90 -6.55
C LEU A 51 -2.51 7.47 -6.24
N LEU A 52 -2.67 7.03 -5.00
CA LEU A 52 -2.40 5.64 -4.61
C LEU A 52 -3.24 4.68 -5.44
N LEU A 53 -4.54 4.94 -5.56
CA LEU A 53 -5.43 4.14 -6.37
C LEU A 53 -5.01 4.19 -7.84
N ALA A 54 -4.67 5.35 -8.40
CA ALA A 54 -4.22 5.48 -9.79
C ALA A 54 -2.93 4.66 -10.05
N TRP A 55 -1.96 4.67 -9.14
CA TRP A 55 -0.73 3.89 -9.25
C TRP A 55 -1.00 2.39 -9.17
N VAL A 56 -1.83 1.95 -8.22
CA VAL A 56 -2.17 0.53 -8.07
C VAL A 56 -2.99 0.04 -9.27
N MET A 57 -3.90 0.85 -9.78
CA MET A 57 -4.68 0.54 -11.01
C MET A 57 -3.84 0.64 -12.29
N GLY A 58 -2.59 1.10 -12.21
CA GLY A 58 -1.72 1.30 -13.37
C GLY A 58 -2.15 2.45 -14.29
N GLN A 59 -3.02 3.34 -13.80
CA GLN A 59 -3.45 4.55 -14.50
C GLN A 59 -2.35 5.61 -14.53
N GLU A 60 -1.50 5.64 -13.50
CA GLU A 60 -0.35 6.54 -13.39
C GLU A 60 0.93 5.78 -13.01
N GLN A 61 2.08 6.36 -13.36
CA GLN A 61 3.38 5.80 -12.97
C GLN A 61 3.80 6.33 -11.60
N PRO A 62 4.05 5.44 -10.61
CA PRO A 62 4.56 5.87 -9.34
C PRO A 62 6.04 6.32 -9.45
N PRO A 63 6.49 7.22 -8.56
CA PRO A 63 7.91 7.54 -8.38
C PRO A 63 8.78 6.29 -8.26
N GLY A 64 9.99 6.33 -8.81
CA GLY A 64 10.90 5.17 -8.84
C GLY A 64 11.14 4.50 -7.47
N ARG A 65 11.11 5.29 -6.38
CA ARG A 65 11.23 4.79 -5.00
C ARG A 65 10.03 3.94 -4.55
N TYR A 66 8.82 4.24 -5.04
CA TYR A 66 7.58 3.53 -4.70
C TYR A 66 7.24 2.40 -5.69
N GLN A 67 7.94 2.35 -6.82
CA GLN A 67 7.66 1.44 -7.93
C GLN A 67 7.64 -0.03 -7.49
N VAL A 68 8.58 -0.43 -6.63
CA VAL A 68 8.65 -1.80 -6.08
C VAL A 68 7.47 -2.10 -5.16
N LEU A 69 7.09 -1.16 -4.28
CA LEU A 69 5.97 -1.32 -3.36
C LEU A 69 4.63 -1.40 -4.09
N ILE A 70 4.39 -0.51 -5.05
CA ILE A 70 3.17 -0.51 -5.88
C ILE A 70 3.06 -1.81 -6.66
N ARG A 71 4.18 -2.31 -7.22
CA ARG A 71 4.18 -3.59 -7.94
C ARG A 71 3.76 -4.76 -7.03
N ARG A 72 4.23 -4.79 -5.78
CA ARG A 72 3.82 -5.80 -4.80
C ARG A 72 2.33 -5.65 -4.44
N LEU A 73 1.85 -4.43 -4.25
CA LEU A 73 0.42 -4.12 -4.04
C LEU A 73 -0.45 -4.63 -5.21
N GLN A 74 0.00 -4.43 -6.44
CA GLN A 74 -0.65 -4.93 -7.66
C GLN A 74 -0.70 -6.47 -7.69
N GLN A 75 0.39 -7.15 -7.30
CA GLN A 75 0.42 -8.61 -7.22
C GLN A 75 -0.60 -9.16 -6.21
N VAL A 76 -0.75 -8.49 -5.06
CA VAL A 76 -1.75 -8.89 -4.04
C VAL A 76 -3.18 -8.61 -4.52
N SER A 77 -3.38 -7.58 -5.34
CA SER A 77 -4.70 -7.21 -5.89
C SER A 77 -5.17 -8.15 -7.01
N MET A 78 -4.23 -8.73 -7.78
CA MET A 78 -4.53 -9.66 -8.89
C MET A 78 -5.16 -10.98 -8.41
N ASP A 79 -5.00 -11.35 -7.13
CA ASP A 79 -5.56 -12.56 -6.49
C ASP A 79 -7.10 -12.53 -6.34
N TYR A 80 -7.82 -11.65 -7.06
CA TYR A 80 -9.26 -11.39 -6.93
C TYR A 80 -10.05 -11.41 -8.26
N LEU A 81 -9.36 -11.51 -9.41
CA LEU A 81 -9.99 -11.71 -10.72
C LEU A 81 -9.87 -13.17 -11.15
#